data_AF-A0A3N5WUL5-F1
#
_entry.id   AF-A0A3N5WUL5-F1
#
_cell.length_a   1.000
_cell.length_b   1.000
_cell.length_c   1.000
_cell.angle_alpha   90.00
_cell.angle_beta   90.00
_cell.angle_gamma   90.00
#
_symmetry.space_group_name_H-M   'P 1'
#
loop_
_entity.id
_entity.type
_entity.pdbx_description
1 polymer ?
#
loop_
_entity_poly.entity_id
_entity_poly.type
_entity_poly.pdbx_seq_one_letter_code
_entity_poly.pdbx_strand_id
1 'polypeptide(L)'
;MMFALLLGVVMAYMVLAAQFESFGQPIIILLSLPFSFIGAFGALFLTGRTLNIFSFIGLILLMGLVKKNAILLVDYTNTLRQRGLAIREAILEAGPVRLRPILMTTFAMIFGMLPVALGAGEGAETRSPMGIAVIGGLLTSLFLTLIVVPVAYDVAEGFLAKIRRKKGTVEGTIREKGKGSDNNPNSGR
;
A
#
# COMPACT_ATOMS: atom_id res chain seq x y z
N MET A 1 24.67 14.01 -14.97
CA MET A 1 24.00 12.76 -14.53
C MET A 1 23.17 12.96 -13.26
N MET A 2 23.77 13.35 -12.12
CA MET A 2 23.03 13.53 -10.87
C MET A 2 21.90 14.58 -10.93
N PHE A 3 22.12 15.70 -11.66
CA PHE A 3 21.08 16.71 -11.89
C PHE A 3 19.85 16.17 -12.66
N ALA A 4 20.07 15.37 -13.71
CA ALA A 4 19.00 14.79 -14.51
C ALA A 4 18.17 13.76 -13.71
N LEU A 5 18.83 12.96 -12.87
CA LEU A 5 18.18 12.01 -11.98
C LEU A 5 17.29 12.75 -10.94
N LEU A 6 17.84 13.81 -10.34
CA LEU A 6 17.12 14.63 -9.36
C LEU A 6 15.90 15.31 -9.99
N LEU A 7 16.06 15.89 -11.18
CA LEU A 7 14.96 16.51 -11.94
C LEU A 7 13.86 15.48 -12.29
N GLY A 8 14.25 14.27 -12.68
CA GLY A 8 13.31 13.19 -12.96
C GLY A 8 12.49 12.75 -11.75
N VAL A 9 13.12 12.63 -10.58
CA VAL A 9 12.43 12.33 -9.31
C VAL A 9 11.47 13.45 -8.93
N VAL A 10 11.89 14.72 -9.06
CA VAL A 10 11.04 15.89 -8.77
C VAL A 10 9.85 15.97 -9.72
N MET A 11 10.04 15.74 -11.02
CA MET A 11 8.96 15.68 -12.00
C MET A 11 7.97 14.55 -11.67
N ALA A 12 8.46 13.35 -11.36
CA ALA A 12 7.60 12.23 -10.97
C ALA A 12 6.82 12.54 -9.68
N TYR A 13 7.43 13.22 -8.72
CA TYR A 13 6.77 13.68 -7.50
C TYR A 13 5.68 14.71 -7.80
N MET A 14 5.96 15.72 -8.63
CA MET A 14 4.98 16.75 -8.99
C MET A 14 3.76 16.17 -9.71
N VAL A 15 3.96 15.24 -10.65
CA VAL A 15 2.85 14.57 -11.34
C VAL A 15 1.96 13.82 -10.34
N LEU A 16 2.55 13.12 -9.37
CA LEU A 16 1.80 12.44 -8.32
C LEU A 16 1.12 13.43 -7.35
N ALA A 17 1.79 14.51 -6.99
CA ALA A 17 1.22 15.54 -6.11
C ALA A 17 0.01 16.22 -6.76
N ALA A 18 0.09 16.49 -8.07
CA ALA A 18 -1.02 17.00 -8.87
C ALA A 18 -2.16 15.99 -8.99
N GLN A 19 -1.84 14.68 -9.14
CA GLN A 19 -2.84 13.61 -9.21
C GLN A 19 -3.68 13.50 -7.92
N PHE A 20 -3.05 13.67 -6.75
CA PHE A 20 -3.67 13.42 -5.45
C PHE A 20 -4.08 14.69 -4.68
N GLU A 21 -3.84 15.88 -5.24
CA GLU A 21 -3.97 17.17 -4.56
C GLU A 21 -3.33 17.18 -3.15
N SER A 22 -2.26 16.41 -2.97
CA SER A 22 -1.66 16.16 -1.66
C SER A 22 -0.17 15.90 -1.76
N PHE A 23 0.61 16.58 -0.91
CA PHE A 23 2.07 16.47 -0.88
C PHE A 23 2.60 15.25 -0.11
N GLY A 24 1.79 14.65 0.77
CA GLY A 24 2.20 13.51 1.60
C GLY A 24 2.01 12.14 0.94
N GLN A 25 0.94 11.98 0.15
CA GLN A 25 0.59 10.73 -0.52
C GLN A 25 1.65 10.23 -1.53
N PRO A 26 2.26 11.11 -2.35
CA PRO A 26 3.31 10.71 -3.30
C PRO A 26 4.56 10.13 -2.63
N ILE A 27 4.90 10.57 -1.42
CA ILE A 27 6.10 10.11 -0.70
C ILE A 27 5.97 8.64 -0.34
N ILE A 28 4.79 8.24 0.15
CA ILE A 28 4.50 6.83 0.51
C ILE A 28 4.61 5.92 -0.70
N ILE A 29 4.15 6.41 -1.86
CA ILE A 29 4.22 5.68 -3.13
C ILE A 29 5.66 5.59 -3.64
N LEU A 30 6.45 6.66 -3.56
CA LEU A 30 7.88 6.61 -3.93
C LEU A 30 8.66 5.66 -3.01
N LEU A 31 8.29 5.59 -1.73
CA LEU A 31 8.96 4.75 -0.75
C LEU A 31 8.72 3.25 -0.98
N SER A 32 7.66 2.86 -1.68
CA SER A 32 7.40 1.44 -2.04
C SER A 32 8.19 0.97 -3.26
N LEU A 33 8.67 1.90 -4.11
CA LEU A 33 9.47 1.58 -5.30
C LEU A 33 10.79 0.85 -5.01
N PRO A 34 11.64 1.27 -4.05
CA PRO A 34 12.88 0.53 -3.76
C PRO A 34 12.62 -0.93 -3.35
N PHE A 35 11.49 -1.21 -2.69
CA PHE A 35 11.14 -2.57 -2.30
C PHE A 35 10.81 -3.47 -3.50
N SER A 36 10.17 -2.93 -4.54
CA SER A 36 9.88 -3.73 -5.74
C SER A 36 11.15 -4.04 -6.54
N PHE A 37 12.12 -3.13 -6.56
CA PHE A 37 13.43 -3.37 -7.16
C PHE A 37 14.16 -4.53 -6.47
N ILE A 38 14.15 -4.59 -5.14
CA ILE A 38 14.77 -5.69 -4.38
C ILE A 38 14.18 -7.04 -4.79
N GLY A 39 12.86 -7.12 -4.94
CA GLY A 39 12.18 -8.35 -5.39
C GLY A 39 12.53 -8.74 -6.83
N ALA A 40 12.63 -7.76 -7.73
CA ALA A 40 12.98 -7.99 -9.13
C ALA A 40 14.42 -8.45 -9.31
N PHE A 41 15.37 -7.78 -8.65
CA PHE A 41 16.78 -8.19 -8.65
C PHE A 41 16.97 -9.55 -7.98
N GLY A 42 16.28 -9.80 -6.87
CA GLY A 42 16.29 -11.09 -6.18
C GLY A 42 15.82 -12.24 -7.07
N ALA A 43 14.74 -12.05 -7.84
CA ALA A 43 14.24 -13.07 -8.76
C ALA A 43 15.16 -13.30 -9.95
N LEU A 44 15.78 -12.25 -10.50
CA LEU A 44 16.81 -12.39 -11.55
C LEU A 44 18.00 -13.19 -11.05
N PHE A 45 18.47 -12.88 -9.84
CA PHE A 45 19.59 -13.57 -9.20
C PHE A 45 19.26 -15.05 -8.94
N LEU A 46 18.07 -15.34 -8.42
CA LEU A 46 17.62 -16.71 -8.13
C LEU A 46 17.43 -17.54 -9.41
N THR A 47 17.02 -16.91 -10.51
CA THR A 47 16.82 -17.58 -11.81
C THR A 47 18.10 -17.58 -12.67
N GLY A 48 19.22 -17.04 -12.15
CA GLY A 48 20.51 -16.98 -12.85
C GLY A 48 20.51 -16.14 -14.13
N ARG A 49 19.58 -15.20 -14.29
CA ARG A 49 19.48 -14.35 -15.49
C ARG A 49 20.24 -13.04 -15.32
N THR A 50 20.86 -12.58 -16.40
CA THR A 50 21.67 -11.35 -16.42
C THR A 50 20.82 -10.09 -16.52
N LEU A 51 21.31 -8.98 -15.98
CA LEU A 51 20.75 -7.66 -16.21
C LEU A 51 21.08 -7.19 -17.64
N ASN A 52 20.06 -7.18 -18.49
CA ASN A 52 20.13 -6.69 -19.88
C ASN A 52 19.07 -5.62 -20.14
N ILE A 53 19.05 -5.06 -21.36
CA ILE A 53 18.07 -4.03 -21.76
C ILE A 53 16.62 -4.51 -21.56
N PHE A 54 16.31 -5.77 -21.85
CA PHE A 54 14.99 -6.34 -21.64
C PHE A 54 14.61 -6.42 -20.16
N SER A 55 15.58 -6.72 -19.28
CA SER A 55 15.39 -6.66 -17.83
C SER A 55 15.06 -5.25 -17.37
N PHE A 56 15.76 -4.23 -17.90
CA PHE A 56 15.46 -2.82 -17.62
C PHE A 56 14.05 -2.42 -18.08
N ILE A 57 13.61 -2.87 -19.26
CA ILE A 57 12.23 -2.66 -19.72
C ILE A 57 11.24 -3.31 -18.74
N GLY A 58 11.52 -4.52 -18.27
CA GLY A 58 10.75 -5.20 -17.24
C GLY A 58 10.69 -4.44 -15.92
N LEU A 59 11.81 -3.86 -15.48
CA LEU A 59 11.88 -3.02 -14.28
C LEU A 59 11.05 -1.74 -14.40
N ILE A 60 11.07 -1.07 -15.56
CA ILE A 60 10.24 0.12 -15.83
C ILE A 60 8.75 -0.25 -15.80
N LEU A 61 8.38 -1.37 -16.43
CA LEU A 61 7.00 -1.88 -16.41
C LEU A 61 6.56 -2.21 -14.98
N LEU A 62 7.40 -2.93 -14.23
CA LEU A 62 7.16 -3.25 -12.82
C LEU A 62 6.93 -1.99 -11.97
N MET A 63 7.73 -0.94 -12.17
CA MET A 63 7.59 0.32 -11.46
C MET A 63 6.20 0.95 -11.66
N GLY A 64 5.63 0.87 -12.87
CA GLY A 64 4.26 1.32 -13.14
C GLY A 64 3.19 0.46 -12.44
N LEU A 65 3.37 -0.86 -12.44
CA LEU A 65 2.42 -1.81 -11.86
C LEU A 65 2.34 -1.69 -10.33
N VAL A 66 3.49 -1.65 -9.66
CA VAL A 66 3.56 -1.52 -8.20
C VAL A 66 3.00 -0.16 -7.78
N LYS A 67 3.33 0.89 -8.53
CA LYS A 67 2.77 2.23 -8.31
C LYS A 67 1.25 2.23 -8.44
N LYS A 68 0.67 1.58 -9.46
CA LYS A 68 -0.79 1.47 -9.62
C LYS A 68 -1.45 0.84 -8.39
N ASN A 69 -0.87 -0.22 -7.85
CA ASN A 69 -1.39 -0.90 -6.66
C ASN A 69 -1.34 -0.01 -5.42
N ALA A 70 -0.26 0.77 -5.24
CA ALA A 70 -0.12 1.74 -4.17
C ALA A 70 -1.07 2.95 -4.32
N ILE A 71 -1.16 3.52 -5.53
CA ILE A 71 -2.08 4.61 -5.89
C ILE A 71 -3.51 4.22 -5.53
N LEU A 72 -3.93 3.02 -5.96
CA LEU A 72 -5.22 2.47 -5.60
C LEU A 72 -5.38 2.51 -4.07
N LEU A 73 -4.56 1.80 -3.31
CA LEU A 73 -4.72 1.74 -1.85
C LEU A 73 -4.89 3.11 -1.18
N VAL A 74 -4.05 4.07 -1.54
CA VAL A 74 -4.08 5.43 -1.01
C VAL A 74 -5.36 6.18 -1.42
N ASP A 75 -5.76 6.07 -2.68
CA ASP A 75 -6.93 6.77 -3.24
C ASP A 75 -8.25 6.37 -2.55
N TYR A 76 -8.46 5.07 -2.27
CA TYR A 76 -9.69 4.67 -1.55
C TYR A 76 -9.64 5.01 -0.08
N THR A 77 -8.45 4.96 0.51
CA THR A 77 -8.28 5.42 1.89
C THR A 77 -8.64 6.90 1.99
N ASN A 78 -8.23 7.71 1.01
CA ASN A 78 -8.61 9.13 0.93
C ASN A 78 -10.10 9.32 0.66
N THR A 79 -10.69 8.51 -0.23
CA THR A 79 -12.14 8.51 -0.51
C THR A 79 -12.97 8.20 0.73
N LEU A 80 -12.57 7.18 1.52
CA LEU A 80 -13.23 6.82 2.77
C LEU A 80 -13.05 7.91 3.83
N ARG A 81 -11.89 8.56 3.86
CA ARG A 81 -11.64 9.72 4.74
C ARG A 81 -12.54 10.91 4.39
N GLN A 82 -12.77 11.18 3.10
CA GLN A 82 -13.72 12.22 2.66
C GLN A 82 -15.17 11.88 3.03
N ARG A 83 -15.51 10.60 3.17
CA ARG A 83 -16.81 10.13 3.68
C ARG A 83 -16.95 10.26 5.21
N GLY A 84 -15.97 10.85 5.88
CA GLY A 84 -16.01 11.15 7.32
C GLY A 84 -15.40 10.08 8.21
N LEU A 85 -14.84 9.00 7.65
CA LEU A 85 -14.20 7.94 8.44
C LEU A 85 -12.85 8.40 8.97
N ALA A 86 -12.54 8.01 10.21
CA ALA A 86 -11.19 8.20 10.75
C ALA A 86 -10.18 7.42 9.90
N ILE A 87 -8.95 7.93 9.76
CA ILE A 87 -7.87 7.32 8.95
C ILE A 87 -7.72 5.81 9.20
N ARG A 88 -7.96 5.38 10.43
CA ARG A 88 -7.82 4.00 10.88
C ARG A 88 -8.96 3.11 10.42
N GLU A 89 -10.18 3.61 10.46
CA GLU A 89 -11.38 2.93 9.94
C GLU A 89 -11.33 2.87 8.42
N ALA A 90 -10.87 3.96 7.79
CA ALA A 90 -10.66 4.02 6.34
C ALA A 90 -9.68 2.96 5.84
N ILE A 91 -8.56 2.71 6.55
CA ILE A 91 -7.60 1.67 6.17
C ILE A 91 -8.18 0.25 6.40
N LEU A 92 -8.94 0.06 7.49
CA LEU A 92 -9.59 -1.21 7.82
C LEU A 92 -10.61 -1.65 6.75
N GLU A 93 -11.36 -0.70 6.21
CA GLU A 93 -12.33 -0.96 5.14
C GLU A 93 -11.67 -1.01 3.75
N ALA A 94 -10.61 -0.22 3.54
CA ALA A 94 -9.85 -0.20 2.28
C ALA A 94 -9.10 -1.50 1.98
N GLY A 95 -8.50 -2.12 3.00
CA GLY A 95 -7.66 -3.30 2.83
C GLY A 95 -8.38 -4.47 2.13
N PRO A 96 -9.48 -5.00 2.70
CA PRO A 96 -10.18 -6.16 2.14
C PRO A 96 -10.81 -5.89 0.78
N VAL A 97 -11.37 -4.70 0.59
CA VAL A 97 -12.05 -4.33 -0.67
C VAL A 97 -11.05 -4.27 -1.82
N ARG A 98 -9.83 -3.79 -1.57
CA ARG A 98 -8.79 -3.67 -2.60
C ARG A 98 -7.96 -4.94 -2.80
N LEU A 99 -7.89 -5.81 -1.79
CA LEU A 99 -7.15 -7.07 -1.88
C LEU A 99 -7.61 -7.90 -3.09
N ARG A 100 -8.93 -7.95 -3.34
CA ARG A 100 -9.51 -8.66 -4.50
C ARG A 100 -8.98 -8.11 -5.84
N PRO A 101 -9.12 -6.81 -6.17
CA PRO A 101 -8.51 -6.21 -7.36
C PRO A 101 -6.98 -6.36 -7.47
N ILE A 102 -6.24 -6.22 -6.36
CA ILE A 102 -4.77 -6.33 -6.36
C ILE A 102 -4.35 -7.76 -6.73
N LEU A 103 -5.00 -8.77 -6.14
CA LEU A 103 -4.78 -10.17 -6.48
C LEU A 103 -5.12 -10.44 -7.95
N MET A 104 -6.28 -9.97 -8.43
CA MET A 104 -6.69 -10.20 -9.82
C MET A 104 -5.67 -9.65 -10.82
N THR A 105 -5.23 -8.41 -10.64
CA THR A 105 -4.25 -7.81 -11.55
C THR A 105 -2.88 -8.49 -11.46
N THR A 106 -2.47 -8.90 -10.26
CA THR A 106 -1.19 -9.57 -10.06
C THR A 106 -1.19 -10.95 -10.70
N PHE A 107 -2.23 -11.76 -10.47
CA PHE A 107 -2.35 -13.07 -11.10
C PHE A 107 -2.46 -12.96 -12.62
N ALA A 108 -3.27 -12.04 -13.14
CA ALA A 108 -3.38 -11.82 -14.58
C ALA A 108 -2.01 -11.51 -15.20
N MET A 109 -1.20 -10.68 -14.54
CA MET A 109 0.14 -10.34 -15.04
C MET A 109 1.12 -11.50 -14.91
N ILE A 110 1.09 -12.25 -13.80
CA ILE A 110 1.94 -13.43 -13.62
C ILE A 110 1.63 -14.46 -14.70
N PHE A 111 0.37 -14.81 -14.92
CA PHE A 111 -0.01 -15.76 -15.96
C PHE A 111 0.28 -15.22 -17.38
N GLY A 112 0.08 -13.93 -17.63
CA GLY A 112 0.40 -13.30 -18.92
C GLY A 112 1.91 -13.27 -19.22
N MET A 113 2.75 -13.12 -18.20
CA MET A 113 4.21 -13.11 -18.33
C MET A 113 4.84 -14.50 -18.20
N LEU A 114 4.09 -15.50 -17.71
CA LEU A 114 4.56 -16.87 -17.52
C LEU A 114 5.16 -17.49 -18.80
N PRO A 115 4.50 -17.44 -19.99
CA PRO A 115 5.11 -18.00 -21.21
C PRO A 115 6.37 -17.27 -21.65
N VAL A 116 6.43 -15.95 -21.41
CA VAL A 116 7.61 -15.12 -21.71
C VAL A 116 8.77 -15.49 -20.78
N ALA A 117 8.48 -15.68 -19.49
CA ALA A 117 9.46 -16.07 -18.48
C ALA A 117 10.03 -17.48 -18.72
N LEU A 118 9.16 -18.43 -19.08
CA LEU A 118 9.54 -19.81 -19.42
C LEU A 118 10.30 -19.92 -20.74
N GLY A 119 10.26 -18.89 -21.58
CA GLY A 119 11.08 -18.81 -22.78
C GLY A 119 10.63 -19.76 -23.89
N ALA A 120 9.33 -19.80 -24.17
CA ALA A 120 8.82 -20.54 -25.32
C ALA A 120 8.99 -19.72 -26.62
N GLY A 121 9.90 -20.14 -27.51
CA GLY A 121 10.04 -19.60 -28.87
C GLY A 121 11.40 -18.94 -29.19
N GLU A 122 11.56 -18.46 -30.43
CA GLU A 122 12.76 -17.76 -30.87
C GLU A 122 12.95 -16.42 -30.14
N GLY A 123 14.18 -16.12 -29.72
CA GLY A 123 14.46 -14.93 -28.90
C GLY A 123 13.97 -15.03 -27.45
N ALA A 124 13.59 -16.22 -26.99
CA ALA A 124 13.23 -16.47 -25.60
C ALA A 124 14.31 -16.08 -24.60
N GLU A 125 15.58 -16.30 -24.93
CA GLU A 125 16.71 -15.98 -24.05
C GLU A 125 16.82 -14.48 -23.77
N THR A 126 16.48 -13.64 -24.74
CA THR A 126 16.52 -12.18 -24.57
C THR A 126 15.29 -11.64 -23.86
N ARG A 127 14.11 -12.26 -24.04
CA ARG A 127 12.83 -11.82 -23.44
C ARG A 127 12.55 -12.41 -22.07
N SER A 128 13.06 -13.60 -21.76
CA SER A 128 12.85 -14.30 -20.48
C SER A 128 13.24 -13.44 -19.25
N PRO A 129 14.38 -12.72 -19.24
CA PRO A 129 14.75 -11.84 -18.13
C PRO A 129 13.71 -10.74 -17.83
N MET A 130 13.02 -10.22 -18.85
CA MET A 130 11.94 -9.24 -18.67
C MET A 130 10.77 -9.84 -17.88
N GLY A 131 10.31 -11.03 -18.28
CA GLY A 131 9.20 -11.72 -17.62
C GLY A 131 9.53 -12.09 -16.17
N ILE A 132 10.75 -12.60 -15.93
CA ILE A 132 11.22 -12.99 -14.60
C ILE A 132 11.32 -11.79 -13.66
N ALA A 133 11.87 -10.65 -14.12
CA ALA A 133 11.97 -9.43 -13.33
C ALA A 133 10.59 -8.95 -12.86
N VAL A 134 9.61 -8.96 -13.78
CA VAL A 134 8.23 -8.53 -13.51
C VAL A 134 7.54 -9.49 -12.54
N ILE A 135 7.60 -10.80 -12.78
CA ILE A 135 6.98 -11.80 -11.91
C ILE A 135 7.59 -11.75 -10.51
N GLY A 136 8.90 -11.69 -10.38
CA GLY A 136 9.60 -11.60 -9.10
C GLY A 136 9.28 -10.35 -8.31
N GLY A 137 9.30 -9.19 -8.97
CA GLY A 137 8.94 -7.93 -8.35
C GLY A 137 7.48 -7.87 -7.92
N LEU A 138 6.56 -8.41 -8.73
CA LEU A 138 5.14 -8.47 -8.40
C LEU A 138 4.84 -9.44 -7.26
N LEU A 139 5.45 -10.63 -7.25
CA LEU A 139 5.30 -11.59 -6.15
C LEU A 139 5.79 -10.99 -4.83
N THR A 140 6.96 -10.35 -4.85
CA THR A 140 7.51 -9.68 -3.66
C THR A 140 6.62 -8.53 -3.21
N SER A 141 6.15 -7.70 -4.14
CA SER A 141 5.23 -6.60 -3.83
C SER A 141 3.87 -7.09 -3.33
N LEU A 142 3.36 -8.19 -3.86
CA LEU A 142 2.11 -8.80 -3.44
C LEU A 142 2.25 -9.38 -2.04
N PHE A 143 3.36 -10.08 -1.75
CA PHE A 143 3.65 -10.63 -0.44
C PHE A 143 3.82 -9.51 0.59
N LEU A 144 4.54 -8.43 0.25
CA LEU A 144 4.62 -7.22 1.07
C LEU A 144 3.23 -6.64 1.32
N THR A 145 2.37 -6.57 0.30
CA THR A 145 0.99 -6.08 0.46
C THR A 145 0.17 -7.01 1.36
N LEU A 146 0.30 -8.33 1.20
CA LEU A 146 -0.38 -9.34 2.01
C LEU A 146 0.11 -9.39 3.46
N ILE A 147 1.33 -8.90 3.75
CA ILE A 147 1.87 -8.72 5.11
C ILE A 147 1.49 -7.35 5.67
N VAL A 148 1.53 -6.31 4.84
CA VAL A 148 1.14 -4.96 5.24
C VAL A 148 -0.33 -4.91 5.63
N VAL A 149 -1.21 -5.69 5.00
CA VAL A 149 -2.63 -5.78 5.38
C VAL A 149 -2.84 -6.30 6.82
N PRO A 150 -2.32 -7.46 7.25
CA PRO A 150 -2.45 -7.95 8.62
C PRO A 150 -1.65 -7.12 9.62
N VAL A 151 -0.49 -6.56 9.26
CA VAL A 151 0.24 -5.62 10.14
C VAL A 151 -0.54 -4.32 10.33
N ALA A 152 -1.18 -3.81 9.28
CA ALA A 152 -2.10 -2.69 9.39
C ALA A 152 -3.28 -3.04 10.29
N TYR A 153 -3.79 -4.28 10.22
CA TYR A 153 -4.84 -4.77 11.11
C TYR A 153 -4.39 -4.85 12.58
N ASP A 154 -3.23 -5.44 12.87
CA ASP A 154 -2.71 -5.62 14.24
C ASP A 154 -2.32 -4.29 14.90
N VAL A 155 -1.66 -3.40 14.17
CA VAL A 155 -1.44 -2.01 14.60
C VAL A 155 -2.77 -1.27 14.75
N ALA A 156 -3.78 -1.61 13.93
CA ALA A 156 -5.15 -1.13 14.03
C ALA A 156 -5.99 -1.78 15.16
N GLU A 157 -5.55 -2.85 15.81
CA GLU A 157 -6.13 -3.32 17.06
C GLU A 157 -5.39 -2.71 18.27
N GLY A 158 -4.06 -2.67 18.26
CA GLY A 158 -3.25 -2.19 19.38
C GLY A 158 -3.52 -0.74 19.83
N PHE A 159 -3.70 0.19 18.89
CA PHE A 159 -4.11 1.59 19.20
C PHE A 159 -5.59 1.71 19.63
N LEU A 160 -6.47 0.77 19.23
CA LEU A 160 -7.91 0.74 19.56
C LEU A 160 -8.08 0.31 21.02
N ALA A 161 -7.27 -0.66 21.46
CA ALA A 161 -7.13 -1.02 22.87
C ALA A 161 -6.66 0.17 23.72
N LYS A 162 -5.75 1.00 23.20
CA LYS A 162 -5.21 2.18 23.89
C LYS A 162 -6.22 3.34 24.01
N ILE A 163 -7.04 3.55 22.98
CA ILE A 163 -8.10 4.59 22.98
C ILE A 163 -9.32 4.15 23.80
N ARG A 164 -9.70 2.86 23.75
CA ARG A 164 -10.81 2.30 24.54
C ARG A 164 -10.52 2.31 26.05
N ARG A 165 -9.25 2.13 26.46
CA ARG A 165 -8.82 2.39 27.85
C ARG A 165 -9.01 3.85 28.28
N LYS A 166 -8.85 4.81 27.37
CA LYS A 166 -9.02 6.24 27.67
C LYS A 166 -10.50 6.65 27.73
N LYS A 167 -11.38 6.04 26.92
CA LYS A 167 -12.84 6.30 26.95
C LYS A 167 -13.56 5.65 28.13
N GLY A 168 -13.14 4.45 28.56
CA GLY A 168 -13.76 3.75 29.71
C GLY A 168 -13.61 4.47 31.06
N THR A 169 -12.60 5.34 31.22
CA THR A 169 -12.38 6.13 32.44
C THR A 169 -13.28 7.38 32.49
N VAL A 170 -13.58 7.98 31.32
CA VAL A 170 -14.39 9.20 31.23
C VAL A 170 -15.88 8.92 31.44
N GLU A 171 -16.38 7.78 30.96
CA GLU A 171 -17.80 7.42 31.08
C GLU A 171 -18.22 6.98 32.50
N GLY A 172 -17.28 6.43 33.28
CA GLY A 172 -17.48 6.16 34.72
C GLY A 172 -17.62 7.43 35.57
N THR A 173 -16.86 8.47 35.24
CA THR A 173 -16.85 9.73 36.01
C THR A 173 -18.12 10.57 35.79
N ILE A 174 -18.74 10.47 34.60
CA ILE A 174 -19.98 11.19 34.28
C ILE A 174 -21.21 10.53 34.94
N ARG A 175 -21.23 9.19 35.08
CA ARG A 175 -22.33 8.48 35.77
C ARG A 175 -22.32 8.67 37.29
N GLU A 176 -21.16 8.86 37.91
CA GLU A 176 -21.08 9.25 39.34
C GLU A 176 -21.55 10.68 39.59
N LYS A 177 -21.18 11.64 38.73
CA LYS A 177 -21.64 13.04 38.88
C LYS A 177 -23.13 13.25 38.58
N GLY A 178 -23.73 12.42 37.72
CA GLY A 178 -25.16 12.51 37.38
C GLY A 178 -26.13 11.98 38.46
N LYS A 179 -25.65 11.17 39.42
CA LYS A 179 -26.48 10.63 40.52
C LYS A 179 -26.43 11.46 41.81
N GLY A 180 -25.55 12.45 41.91
CA GLY A 180 -25.34 13.24 43.12
C GLY A 180 -26.14 14.55 43.22
N SER A 181 -26.89 14.95 42.18
CA SER A 181 -27.57 16.26 42.13
C SER A 181 -29.10 16.21 42.13
N ASP A 182 -29.71 15.02 42.16
CA ASP A 182 -31.17 14.85 42.11
C ASP A 182 -31.74 14.24 43.40
N ASN A 183 -31.18 14.63 44.55
CA ASN A 183 -31.74 14.23 45.84
C ASN A 183 -31.58 15.36 46.86
N ASN A 184 -32.36 16.43 46.69
CA ASN A 184 -32.70 17.31 47.80
C ASN A 184 -34.17 17.77 47.71
N PRO A 185 -35.10 17.04 48.34
CA PRO A 185 -36.47 17.50 48.53
C PRO A 185 -36.57 18.29 49.84
N ASN A 186 -36.26 19.59 49.82
CA ASN A 186 -36.80 20.54 50.80
C ASN A 186 -36.41 21.99 50.50
N SER A 187 -37.37 22.80 50.04
CA SER A 187 -37.53 24.22 50.42
C SER A 187 -38.75 24.80 49.71
N GLY A 188 -39.93 24.37 50.14
CA GLY A 188 -41.18 25.07 49.88
C GLY A 188 -41.90 25.24 51.21
N ARG A 189 -41.56 26.30 51.95
CA ARG A 189 -42.41 27.01 52.91
C ARG A 189 -41.88 28.42 53.11
#